data_AF-A0A1X7VE67-F1
#
_entry.id   AF-A0A1X7VE67-F1
#
_cell.length_a   1.000
_cell.length_b   1.000
_cell.length_c   1.000
_cell.angle_alpha   90.00
_cell.angle_beta   90.00
_cell.angle_gamma   90.00
#
_symmetry.space_group_name_H-M   'P 1'
#
loop_
_entity.id
_entity.type
_entity.pdbx_description
1 polymer ?
#
loop_
_entity_poly.entity_id
_entity_poly.type
_entity_poly.pdbx_seq_one_letter_code
_entity_poly.pdbx_strand_id
1 'polypeptide(L)'
;LVNGAIATAMDIHATHISIKFDHIDVPCDVERVTSRFMLSKNLHIHRKQFPIILSYAITIHKCQGLSQDTAVTDSSTNVLGI
;
A
#
# COMPACT_ATOMS: atom_id res chain seq x y z
N LEU A 1 1.67 -10.19 -7.98
CA LEU A 1 1.92 -8.92 -7.25
C LEU A 1 2.24 -9.25 -5.80
N VAL A 2 3.22 -8.56 -5.22
CA VAL A 2 3.64 -8.74 -3.81
C VAL A 2 3.32 -7.48 -3.00
N ASN A 3 3.25 -7.60 -1.68
CA ASN A 3 3.07 -6.45 -0.80
C ASN A 3 4.26 -5.48 -0.92
N GLY A 4 3.99 -4.18 -1.03
CA GLY A 4 5.01 -3.13 -1.15
C GLY A 4 5.43 -2.78 -2.58
N ALA A 5 4.90 -3.47 -3.60
CA ALA A 5 5.15 -3.09 -4.99
C ALA A 5 4.58 -1.69 -5.30
N ILE A 6 5.39 -0.83 -5.92
CA ILE A 6 5.03 0.54 -6.29
C ILE A 6 4.50 0.55 -7.73
N ALA A 7 3.42 1.31 -7.96
CA ALA A 7 2.79 1.46 -9.26
C ALA A 7 2.13 2.82 -9.41
N THR A 8 1.90 3.21 -10.67
CA THR A 8 1.11 4.39 -11.02
C THR A 8 -0.32 3.98 -11.34
N ALA A 9 -1.31 4.67 -10.77
CA ALA A 9 -2.71 4.50 -11.15
C ALA A 9 -2.96 5.05 -12.55
N MET A 10 -3.61 4.25 -13.39
CA MET A 10 -3.92 4.56 -14.79
C MET A 10 -5.38 4.97 -14.96
N ASP A 11 -6.31 4.19 -14.39
CA ASP A 11 -7.75 4.48 -14.43
C ASP A 11 -8.44 3.97 -13.16
N ILE A 12 -9.54 4.62 -12.78
CA ILE A 12 -10.30 4.33 -11.55
C ILE A 12 -11.75 4.01 -11.93
N HIS A 13 -12.15 2.76 -11.69
CA HIS A 13 -13.52 2.32 -11.90
C HIS A 13 -14.21 1.99 -10.58
N ALA A 14 -15.52 1.80 -10.66
CA ALA A 14 -16.33 1.45 -9.50
C ALA A 14 -15.90 0.10 -8.89
N THR A 15 -15.40 -0.86 -9.68
CA THR A 15 -15.09 -2.22 -9.24
C THR A 15 -13.60 -2.53 -9.11
N HIS A 16 -12.76 -1.88 -9.91
CA HIS A 16 -11.33 -2.10 -10.00
C HIS A 16 -10.57 -0.79 -10.27
N ILE A 17 -9.26 -0.80 -10.03
CA ILE A 17 -8.35 0.29 -10.38
C ILE A 17 -7.27 -0.30 -11.27
N SER A 18 -7.06 0.28 -12.45
CA SER A 18 -5.98 -0.14 -13.35
C SER A 18 -4.68 0.52 -12.90
N ILE A 19 -3.62 -0.26 -12.68
CA ILE A 19 -2.31 0.21 -12.21
C ILE A 19 -1.19 -0.32 -13.10
N LYS A 20 -0.20 0.53 -13.38
CA LYS A 20 1.01 0.18 -14.13
C LYS A 20 2.21 0.11 -13.20
N PHE A 21 2.85 -1.06 -13.14
CA PHE A 21 4.11 -1.26 -12.43
C PHE A 21 5.28 -1.00 -13.37
N ASP A 22 6.40 -0.52 -12.84
CA ASP A 22 7.55 -0.10 -13.65
C ASP A 22 8.18 -1.25 -14.47
N HIS A 23 8.05 -2.49 -13.99
CA HIS A 23 8.63 -3.69 -14.62
C HIS A 23 7.59 -4.64 -15.24
N ILE A 24 6.35 -4.18 -15.41
CA ILE A 24 5.27 -4.97 -16.01
C ILE A 24 4.66 -4.15 -17.15
N ASP A 25 4.83 -4.61 -18.39
CA ASP A 25 4.39 -3.88 -19.58
C ASP A 25 2.88 -3.68 -19.64
N VAL A 26 2.12 -4.65 -19.14
CA VAL A 26 0.66 -4.66 -19.18
C VAL A 26 0.11 -4.13 -17.85
N PRO A 27 -0.74 -3.09 -17.85
CA PRO A 27 -1.45 -2.65 -16.66
C PRO A 27 -2.25 -3.79 -16.02
N CYS A 28 -2.26 -3.82 -14.70
CA CYS A 28 -2.98 -4.82 -13.92
C CYS A 28 -4.20 -4.17 -13.26
N ASP A 29 -5.34 -4.85 -13.30
CA ASP A 29 -6.53 -4.41 -12.57
C ASP A 29 -6.48 -4.93 -11.13
N VAL A 30 -6.66 -4.02 -10.18
CA VAL A 30 -6.73 -4.33 -8.75
C VAL A 30 -8.16 -4.18 -8.26
N GLU A 31 -8.71 -5.29 -7.80
CA GLU A 31 -10.04 -5.35 -7.19
C GLU A 31 -10.00 -5.15 -5.67
N ARG A 32 -11.19 -5.02 -5.07
CA ARG A 32 -11.31 -4.95 -3.61
C ARG A 32 -11.11 -6.32 -2.97
N VAL A 33 -10.24 -6.37 -1.96
CA VAL A 33 -10.01 -7.54 -1.12
C VAL A 33 -10.82 -7.44 0.17
N THR A 34 -11.29 -8.58 0.68
CA THR A 34 -11.94 -8.68 2.00
C THR A 34 -10.95 -9.20 3.03
N SER A 35 -10.64 -8.40 4.05
CA SER A 35 -9.81 -8.80 5.19
C SER A 35 -10.68 -9.01 6.42
N ARG A 36 -10.38 -10.04 7.22
CA ARG A 36 -11.08 -10.37 8.47
C ARG A 36 -10.21 -10.01 9.66
N PHE A 37 -10.78 -9.30 10.62
CA PHE A 37 -10.12 -8.89 11.87
C PHE A 37 -10.90 -9.43 13.05
N MET A 38 -10.23 -10.13 13.97
CA MET A 38 -10.84 -10.56 15.23
C MET A 38 -10.72 -9.41 16.24
N LEU A 39 -11.86 -8.90 16.72
CA LEU A 39 -11.88 -7.82 17.72
C LEU A 39 -11.90 -8.39 19.14
N SER A 40 -12.64 -9.48 19.36
CA SER A 40 -12.68 -10.24 20.59
C SER A 40 -13.09 -11.70 20.29
N LYS A 41 -13.09 -12.58 21.31
CA LYS A 41 -13.48 -13.99 21.11
C LYS A 41 -14.84 -14.05 20.39
N ASN A 42 -14.86 -14.74 19.24
CA ASN A 42 -16.01 -14.90 18.35
C ASN A 42 -16.53 -13.63 17.65
N LEU A 43 -16.03 -12.43 17.95
CA LEU A 43 -16.41 -11.20 17.26
C LEU A 43 -15.40 -10.86 16.15
N HIS A 44 -15.89 -10.80 14.92
CA HIS A 44 -15.07 -10.51 13.75
C HIS A 44 -15.65 -9.35 12.94
N ILE A 45 -14.76 -8.50 12.43
CA ILE A 45 -15.08 -7.43 11.49
C ILE A 45 -14.48 -7.80 10.15
N HIS A 46 -15.27 -7.61 9.09
CA HIS A 46 -14.83 -7.79 7.71
C HIS A 46 -14.71 -6.42 7.05
N ARG A 47 -13.54 -6.13 6.45
CA ARG A 47 -13.31 -4.91 5.67
C ARG A 47 -13.07 -5.27 4.22
N LYS A 48 -13.88 -4.74 3.32
CA LYS A 48 -13.69 -4.85 1.86
C LYS A 48 -13.15 -3.53 1.30
N GLN A 49 -11.92 -3.53 0.79
CA GLN A 49 -11.27 -2.33 0.25
C GLN A 49 -10.26 -2.67 -0.85
N PHE A 50 -9.84 -1.68 -1.64
CA PHE A 50 -8.69 -1.85 -2.53
C PHE A 50 -7.40 -2.01 -1.70
N PRO A 51 -6.52 -2.96 -2.01
CA PRO A 51 -5.26 -3.20 -1.28
C PRO A 51 -4.15 -2.21 -1.70
N ILE A 52 -4.44 -0.91 -1.74
CA ILE A 52 -3.49 0.13 -2.16
C ILE A 52 -3.45 1.27 -1.14
N ILE A 53 -2.31 1.97 -1.09
CA ILE A 53 -2.13 3.21 -0.33
C ILE A 53 -1.34 4.20 -1.20
N LEU A 54 -1.49 5.49 -0.94
CA LEU A 54 -0.62 6.49 -1.56
C LEU A 54 0.82 6.30 -1.05
N SER A 55 1.80 6.26 -1.96
CA SER A 55 3.18 5.87 -1.64
C SER A 55 4.23 6.93 -1.94
N TYR A 56 3.86 8.21 -2.13
CA TYR A 56 4.84 9.31 -2.29
C TYR A 56 5.70 9.51 -1.04
N ALA A 57 5.13 9.26 0.13
CA ALA A 57 5.84 9.23 1.41
C ALA A 57 5.25 8.12 2.28
N ILE A 58 6.11 7.37 2.94
CA ILE A 58 5.73 6.31 3.87
C ILE A 58 6.59 6.42 5.12
N THR A 59 6.00 6.24 6.30
CA THR A 59 6.76 6.27 7.54
C THR A 59 7.65 5.04 7.65
N ILE A 60 8.80 5.18 8.34
CA ILE A 60 9.76 4.08 8.53
C ILE A 60 9.07 2.82 9.06
N HIS A 61 8.18 2.97 10.05
CA HIS A 61 7.42 1.86 10.63
C HIS A 61 6.51 1.13 9.61
N LYS A 62 6.02 1.82 8.58
CA LYS A 62 5.13 1.25 7.56
C LYS A 62 5.87 0.60 6.40
N CYS A 63 7.14 0.94 6.17
CA CYS A 63 7.98 0.29 5.17
C CYS A 63 8.94 -0.76 5.73
N GLN A 64 8.84 -1.11 7.02
CA GLN A 64 9.64 -2.19 7.62
C GLN A 64 9.45 -3.51 6.85
N GLY A 65 10.55 -4.12 6.44
CA GLY A 65 10.55 -5.39 5.70
C GLY A 65 10.20 -5.27 4.21
N LEU A 66 9.98 -4.06 3.69
CA LEU A 66 9.85 -3.83 2.25
C LEU A 66 11.22 -3.65 1.60
N SER A 67 11.33 -4.05 0.33
CA SER A 67 12.49 -3.78 -0.52
C SER A 67 12.07 -2.78 -1.60
N GLN A 68 12.86 -1.73 -1.81
CA GLN A 68 12.64 -0.71 -2.83
C GLN A 68 13.95 -0.40 -3.54
N ASP A 69 13.89 -0.17 -4.86
CA ASP A 69 15.07 0.16 -5.66
C ASP A 69 15.66 1.52 -5.29
N THR A 70 14.83 2.45 -4.81
CA THR A 70 15.25 3.79 -4.39
C THR A 70 14.41 4.26 -3.20
N ALA A 71 15.06 4.92 -2.24
CA ALA A 71 14.41 5.56 -1.10
C ALA A 71 14.99 6.97 -0.90
N VAL A 72 14.11 7.93 -0.69
CA VAL A 72 14.46 9.30 -0.26
C VAL A 72 13.99 9.48 1.17
N THR A 73 14.90 9.86 2.06
CA THR A 73 14.60 10.04 3.48
C THR A 73 14.49 11.52 3.81
N ASP A 74 13.33 11.92 4.33
CA ASP A 74 13.16 13.22 4.96
C ASP A 74 13.58 13.12 6.44
N SER A 75 14.73 13.72 6.76
CA SER A 75 15.23 13.82 8.13
C SER A 75 14.87 15.19 8.70
N SER A 76 13.85 15.24 9.57
CA SER A 76 13.56 16.46 10.31
C SER A 76 14.72 16.81 11.25
N THR A 77 14.86 18.07 11.64
CA THR A 77 15.88 18.50 12.60
C THR A 77 15.52 18.17 14.05
N ASN A 78 14.29 17.68 14.30
CA ASN A 78 13.78 17.39 15.63
C ASN A 78 13.39 15.90 15.77
N VAL A 79 14.37 15.02 15.57
CA VAL A 79 14.18 13.56 15.69
C VAL A 79 14.21 13.10 17.14
N LEU A 80 14.91 13.83 18.02
CA LEU A 80 15.14 13.42 19.41
C LEU A 80 14.31 14.19 20.44
N GLY A 81 13.58 15.25 20.06
CA GLY A 81 12.74 16.01 21.01
C GLY A 81 13.49 16.66 22.17
N ILE A 82 14.83 16.76 22.07
CA ILE A 82 15.75 17.41 23.03
C ILE A 82 16.17 18.77 22.51
#